data_AF-A0A2D7K9D1-F1
#
_entry.id   AF-A0A2D7K9D1-F1
#
_cell.length_a   1.000
_cell.length_b   1.000
_cell.length_c   1.000
_cell.angle_alpha   90.00
_cell.angle_beta   90.00
_cell.angle_gamma   90.00
#
_symmetry.space_group_name_H-M   'P 1'
#
loop_
_entity.id
_entity.type
_entity.pdbx_description
1 polymer ?
#
loop_
_entity_poly.entity_id
_entity_poly.type
_entity_poly.pdbx_seq_one_letter_code
_entity_poly.pdbx_strand_id
1 'polypeptide(L)'
;MKPYLILIFYILSSFFCEIPSQIKKINFTSKESKGIVINNKKLLILWKDVQFNHNATILKCDSAIYERTNNSFIAYQNIEVNENDSVQIYGDSIHYFGDLETAYIYGNVKVISEKITISTNQLIYDRNLKQVLYNQGAIVNDINKGYTIESRKGIFKTQKKYVFFRENVALVHKDYKIFSDSLIYHTSSQKSDIIGNAEIQTNNSQIYCKKGWFDNKNKIASFKDSVVFKNKSQILYADSVFYNEKNGTSYAEGNVEIKDDTNKFIIKGKYGIFNEITDSINVWDFASFFQYNKKDTIQIYADRFLSFSDSSKTIFICYNNAVISGSIIQGDCDSIYYNKSDSLLKCIKNPVIWMDKNQIIGDKIEFIAFEGNIYKMNIKNNSQIITKRDSIHYDQIKGEEIDGFFENNELKILDVNINSEAIYYTQEEGDTLVNEVNFISSESMRINIENNRIENIKFNENPKGRTEPLDGENNGLYLDDFKIIKKRTYSEKYFSAKGDSPNGN
;
A
#
# COMPACT_ATOMS: atom_id res chain seq x y z
N MET A 1 26.72 39.32 49.05
CA MET A 1 26.82 40.63 48.36
C MET A 1 26.34 40.45 46.93
N LYS A 2 25.17 41.00 46.58
CA LYS A 2 24.58 40.98 45.23
C LYS A 2 25.09 42.21 44.46
N PRO A 3 25.53 42.10 43.19
CA PRO A 3 25.61 43.26 42.33
C PRO A 3 24.28 43.44 41.60
N TYR A 4 23.68 44.61 41.76
CA TYR A 4 22.57 45.09 40.92
C TYR A 4 23.14 45.51 39.56
N LEU A 5 22.67 44.89 38.47
CA LEU A 5 22.85 45.40 37.12
C LEU A 5 21.50 45.96 36.65
N ILE A 6 21.41 47.28 36.56
CA ILE A 6 20.27 48.01 36.01
C ILE A 6 20.21 47.75 34.50
N LEU A 7 19.14 47.08 34.05
CA LEU A 7 18.84 46.88 32.64
C LEU A 7 17.87 48.01 32.21
N ILE A 8 18.39 49.00 31.47
CA ILE A 8 17.58 50.06 30.84
C ILE A 8 16.91 49.45 29.59
N PHE A 9 15.60 49.28 29.65
CA PHE A 9 14.76 48.80 28.54
C PHE A 9 14.45 50.01 27.62
N TYR A 10 15.15 50.12 26.49
CA TYR A 10 14.75 51.05 25.42
C TYR A 10 13.53 50.47 24.69
N ILE A 11 12.35 51.00 25.00
CA ILE A 11 11.14 50.82 24.18
C ILE A 11 11.30 51.71 22.95
N LEU A 12 11.85 51.16 21.85
CA LEU A 12 11.69 51.74 20.52
C LEU A 12 10.26 51.43 20.06
N SER A 13 9.33 52.35 20.31
CA SER A 13 8.05 52.38 19.62
C SER A 13 8.29 52.83 18.17
N SER A 14 8.47 51.87 17.26
CA SER A 14 8.36 52.12 15.83
C SER A 14 6.89 52.43 15.51
N PHE A 15 6.55 53.72 15.46
CA PHE A 15 5.38 54.20 14.74
C PHE A 15 5.56 53.83 13.27
N PHE A 16 4.95 52.71 12.84
CA PHE A 16 4.66 52.49 11.44
C PHE A 16 3.59 53.49 11.04
N CYS A 17 4.01 54.63 10.49
CA CYS A 17 3.15 55.50 9.73
C CYS A 17 2.91 54.80 8.38
N GLU A 18 1.80 54.07 8.26
CA GLU A 18 1.31 53.66 6.94
C GLU A 18 0.91 54.93 6.19
N ILE A 19 1.75 55.33 5.23
CA ILE A 19 1.38 56.37 4.27
C ILE A 19 0.17 55.83 3.50
N PRO A 20 -1.01 56.46 3.56
CA PRO A 20 -2.14 56.00 2.78
C PRO A 20 -1.77 56.09 1.30
N SER A 21 -1.74 54.93 0.63
CA SER A 21 -1.57 54.85 -0.82
C SER A 21 -2.65 55.73 -1.48
N GLN A 22 -2.23 56.71 -2.27
CA GLN A 22 -3.16 57.61 -2.94
C GLN A 22 -4.06 56.80 -3.88
N ILE A 23 -5.35 56.72 -3.55
CA ILE A 23 -6.36 56.01 -4.35
C ILE A 23 -6.36 56.58 -5.76
N LYS A 24 -5.94 55.77 -6.73
CA LYS A 24 -5.98 56.17 -8.13
C LYS A 24 -7.41 56.11 -8.63
N LYS A 25 -7.79 57.11 -9.41
CA LYS A 25 -9.13 57.19 -10.01
C LYS A 25 -9.14 56.49 -11.36
N ILE A 26 -10.29 55.92 -11.70
CA ILE A 26 -10.51 55.28 -12.99
C ILE A 26 -10.61 56.37 -14.08
N ASN A 27 -9.80 56.21 -15.12
CA ASN A 27 -9.89 57.00 -16.34
C ASN A 27 -10.73 56.25 -17.39
N PHE A 28 -11.35 56.99 -18.31
CA PHE A 28 -12.16 56.38 -19.37
C PHE A 28 -12.06 57.17 -20.68
N THR A 29 -12.38 56.49 -21.78
CA THR A 29 -12.61 57.06 -23.11
C THR A 29 -13.88 56.44 -23.70
N SER A 30 -14.65 57.23 -24.46
CA SER A 30 -15.87 56.79 -25.14
C SER A 30 -16.14 57.70 -26.34
N LYS A 31 -16.77 57.18 -27.41
CA LYS A 31 -17.21 58.04 -28.52
C LYS A 31 -18.37 58.96 -28.13
N GLU A 32 -19.29 58.45 -27.30
CA GLU A 32 -20.45 59.22 -26.86
C GLU A 32 -20.64 59.08 -25.34
N SER A 33 -21.11 60.16 -24.70
CA SER A 33 -21.38 60.16 -23.26
C SER A 33 -22.51 61.13 -22.88
N LYS A 34 -23.21 60.82 -21.78
CA LYS A 34 -24.24 61.70 -21.19
C LYS A 34 -24.25 61.60 -19.68
N GLY A 35 -24.13 62.75 -19.02
CA GLY A 35 -24.30 62.88 -17.58
C GLY A 35 -25.79 62.87 -17.21
N ILE A 36 -26.13 62.14 -16.15
CA ILE A 36 -27.49 62.09 -15.58
C ILE A 36 -27.42 62.16 -14.05
N VAL A 37 -28.52 62.55 -13.43
CA VAL A 37 -28.68 62.52 -11.98
C VAL A 37 -29.90 61.67 -11.63
N ILE A 38 -29.69 60.58 -10.90
CA ILE A 38 -30.76 59.70 -10.41
C ILE A 38 -30.58 59.56 -8.90
N ASN A 39 -31.62 59.83 -8.11
CA ASN A 39 -31.59 59.70 -6.65
C ASN A 39 -30.38 60.40 -5.99
N ASN A 40 -30.09 61.65 -6.40
CA ASN A 40 -28.91 62.44 -5.99
C ASN A 40 -27.54 61.84 -6.37
N LYS A 41 -27.49 60.76 -7.15
CA LYS A 41 -26.24 60.21 -7.70
C LYS A 41 -25.95 60.79 -9.07
N LYS A 42 -24.75 61.35 -9.24
CA LYS A 42 -24.24 61.80 -10.55
C LYS A 42 -23.64 60.60 -11.28
N LEU A 43 -24.30 60.16 -12.34
CA LEU A 43 -23.86 59.04 -13.17
C LEU A 43 -23.47 59.54 -14.56
N LEU A 44 -22.48 58.89 -15.15
CA LEU A 44 -22.06 59.14 -16.52
C LEU A 44 -22.35 57.89 -17.36
N ILE A 45 -23.27 58.00 -18.30
CA ILE A 45 -23.54 56.93 -19.28
C ILE A 45 -22.55 57.10 -20.43
N LEU A 46 -21.90 56.00 -20.81
CA LEU A 46 -20.89 55.91 -21.88
C LEU A 46 -21.33 54.86 -22.89
N TRP A 47 -21.19 55.11 -24.19
CA TRP A 47 -21.47 54.13 -25.24
C TRP A 47 -20.62 54.36 -26.49
N LYS A 48 -20.51 53.30 -27.31
CA LYS A 48 -19.64 53.19 -28.51
C LYS A 48 -18.15 53.31 -28.18
N ASP A 49 -17.43 52.20 -28.29
CA ASP A 49 -15.99 52.06 -28.01
C ASP A 49 -15.60 52.58 -26.62
N VAL A 50 -16.23 52.02 -25.59
CA VAL A 50 -15.95 52.42 -24.20
C VAL A 50 -14.73 51.67 -23.70
N GLN A 51 -13.73 52.42 -23.21
CA GLN A 51 -12.56 51.87 -22.56
C GLN A 51 -12.34 52.54 -21.20
N PHE A 52 -12.03 51.74 -20.18
CA PHE A 52 -11.57 52.20 -18.88
C PHE A 52 -10.10 51.83 -18.69
N ASN A 53 -9.36 52.73 -18.06
CA ASN A 53 -7.97 52.52 -17.67
C ASN A 53 -7.84 52.75 -16.16
N HIS A 54 -7.33 51.75 -15.45
CA HIS A 54 -7.04 51.88 -14.02
C HIS A 54 -5.71 51.18 -13.68
N ASN A 55 -4.69 51.97 -13.36
CA ASN A 55 -3.28 51.53 -13.35
C ASN A 55 -2.85 51.00 -14.73
N ALA A 56 -2.29 49.79 -14.79
CA ALA A 56 -1.89 49.12 -16.02
C ALA A 56 -3.02 48.27 -16.66
N THR A 57 -4.23 48.32 -16.10
CA THR A 57 -5.36 47.49 -16.56
C THR A 57 -6.22 48.26 -17.52
N ILE A 58 -6.51 47.63 -18.65
CA ILE A 58 -7.38 48.15 -19.69
C ILE A 58 -8.64 47.30 -19.71
N LEU A 59 -9.80 47.94 -19.63
CA LEU A 59 -11.10 47.30 -19.79
C LEU A 59 -11.83 47.89 -20.99
N LYS A 60 -12.36 47.04 -21.87
CA LYS A 60 -13.20 47.44 -23.01
C LYS A 60 -14.60 46.84 -22.89
N CYS A 61 -15.57 47.56 -23.44
CA CYS A 61 -16.99 47.17 -23.47
C CYS A 61 -17.76 48.03 -24.49
N ASP A 62 -19.00 47.62 -24.80
CA ASP A 62 -19.86 48.39 -25.72
C ASP A 62 -20.50 49.60 -25.04
N SER A 63 -20.88 49.46 -23.77
CA SER A 63 -21.56 50.50 -22.99
C SER A 63 -21.29 50.38 -21.48
N ALA A 64 -21.36 51.51 -20.76
CA ALA A 64 -21.16 51.54 -19.32
C ALA A 64 -21.89 52.69 -18.61
N ILE A 65 -22.09 52.51 -17.31
CA ILE A 65 -22.55 53.54 -16.36
C ILE A 65 -21.46 53.72 -15.33
N TYR A 66 -20.86 54.91 -15.28
CA TYR A 66 -19.76 55.26 -14.38
C TYR A 66 -20.23 56.19 -13.25
N GLU A 67 -19.97 55.79 -12.00
CA GLU A 67 -20.22 56.57 -10.78
C GLU A 67 -18.88 57.10 -10.23
N ARG A 68 -18.52 58.34 -10.62
CA ARG A 68 -17.24 58.98 -10.25
C ARG A 68 -17.03 59.10 -8.74
N THR A 69 -18.09 59.33 -7.98
CA THR A 69 -18.03 59.50 -6.52
C THR A 69 -17.56 58.24 -5.81
N ASN A 70 -18.04 57.08 -6.25
CA ASN A 70 -17.69 55.78 -5.68
C ASN A 70 -16.53 55.09 -6.42
N ASN A 71 -15.94 55.76 -7.42
CA ASN A 71 -14.90 55.21 -8.27
C ASN A 71 -15.27 53.82 -8.81
N SER A 72 -16.51 53.65 -9.31
CA SER A 72 -17.04 52.37 -9.75
C SER A 72 -17.83 52.49 -11.04
N PHE A 73 -17.87 51.43 -11.84
CA PHE A 73 -18.70 51.37 -13.04
C PHE A 73 -19.37 50.01 -13.22
N ILE A 74 -20.49 50.03 -13.93
CA ILE A 74 -21.11 48.82 -14.48
C ILE A 74 -20.99 48.91 -16.00
N ALA A 75 -20.45 47.89 -16.64
CA ALA A 75 -20.30 47.81 -18.09
C ALA A 75 -21.01 46.57 -18.66
N TYR A 76 -21.46 46.67 -19.91
CA TYR A 76 -22.29 45.69 -20.58
C TYR A 76 -21.79 45.40 -21.99
N GLN A 77 -21.92 44.12 -22.38
CA GLN A 77 -21.58 43.51 -23.66
C GLN A 77 -20.09 43.59 -24.02
N ASN A 78 -19.58 42.50 -24.58
CA ASN A 78 -18.20 42.35 -25.06
C ASN A 78 -17.16 42.82 -24.04
N ILE A 79 -17.30 42.40 -22.78
CA ILE A 79 -16.34 42.78 -21.73
C ILE A 79 -15.01 42.12 -22.06
N GLU A 80 -13.95 42.92 -22.12
CA GLU A 80 -12.57 42.46 -22.24
C GLU A 80 -11.72 43.19 -21.21
N VAL A 81 -11.11 42.46 -20.29
CA VAL A 81 -10.17 42.98 -19.29
C VAL A 81 -8.78 42.43 -19.59
N ASN A 82 -7.81 43.32 -19.83
CA ASN A 82 -6.40 42.97 -19.97
C ASN A 82 -5.61 43.52 -18.78
N GLU A 83 -5.06 42.62 -17.94
CA GLU A 83 -4.15 42.94 -16.85
C GLU A 83 -2.70 42.74 -17.28
N ASN A 84 -2.10 43.76 -17.89
CA ASN A 84 -0.67 43.84 -18.21
C ASN A 84 -0.11 42.54 -18.85
N ASP A 85 -0.87 41.98 -19.80
CA ASP A 85 -0.58 40.76 -20.57
C ASP A 85 -0.45 39.46 -19.74
N SER A 86 -0.78 39.49 -18.45
CA SER A 86 -0.70 38.33 -17.57
C SER A 86 -1.96 37.46 -17.60
N VAL A 87 -3.13 38.11 -17.66
CA VAL A 87 -4.45 37.48 -17.66
C VAL A 87 -5.39 38.31 -18.51
N GLN A 88 -6.13 37.64 -19.39
CA GLN A 88 -7.24 38.21 -20.14
C GLN A 88 -8.56 37.65 -19.60
N ILE A 89 -9.55 38.51 -19.37
CA ILE A 89 -10.86 38.10 -18.86
C ILE A 89 -11.96 38.64 -19.76
N TYR A 90 -12.87 37.77 -20.16
CA TYR A 90 -14.01 38.06 -21.01
C TYR A 90 -15.33 37.78 -20.29
N GLY A 91 -16.41 38.47 -20.66
CA GLY A 91 -17.77 38.19 -20.17
C GLY A 91 -18.83 39.11 -20.76
N ASP A 92 -20.07 38.94 -20.31
CA ASP A 92 -21.22 39.72 -20.83
C ASP A 92 -21.46 41.02 -20.06
N SER A 93 -21.12 41.07 -18.76
CA SER A 93 -21.20 42.28 -17.95
C SER A 93 -20.21 42.27 -16.79
N ILE A 94 -19.88 43.47 -16.29
CA ILE A 94 -18.95 43.64 -15.18
C ILE A 94 -19.39 44.78 -14.26
N HIS A 95 -19.24 44.58 -12.95
CA HIS A 95 -19.26 45.63 -11.95
C HIS A 95 -17.87 45.76 -11.34
N TYR A 96 -17.24 46.91 -11.53
CA TYR A 96 -15.89 47.18 -11.06
C TYR A 96 -15.89 48.24 -9.96
N PHE A 97 -15.20 47.94 -8.86
CA PHE A 97 -14.95 48.86 -7.75
C PHE A 97 -13.48 49.25 -7.75
N GLY A 98 -13.18 50.50 -8.15
CA GLY A 98 -11.81 51.01 -8.27
C GLY A 98 -11.08 51.10 -6.95
N ASP A 99 -11.74 51.58 -5.89
CA ASP A 99 -11.11 51.74 -4.57
C ASP A 99 -10.75 50.38 -3.94
N LEU A 100 -11.53 49.33 -4.20
CA LEU A 100 -11.28 47.95 -3.75
C LEU A 100 -10.45 47.13 -4.76
N GLU A 101 -10.18 47.70 -5.93
CA GLU A 101 -9.65 47.03 -7.12
C GLU A 101 -10.27 45.65 -7.43
N THR A 102 -11.59 45.53 -7.26
CA THR A 102 -12.33 44.26 -7.40
C THR A 102 -13.33 44.33 -8.55
N ALA A 103 -13.30 43.33 -9.43
CA ALA A 103 -14.20 43.14 -10.55
C ALA A 103 -15.13 41.94 -10.31
N TYR A 104 -16.44 42.16 -10.43
CA TYR A 104 -17.45 41.10 -10.48
C TYR A 104 -17.95 40.95 -11.91
N ILE A 105 -17.72 39.82 -12.54
CA ILE A 105 -17.96 39.59 -13.96
C ILE A 105 -19.00 38.49 -14.11
N TYR A 106 -19.95 38.67 -15.03
CA TYR A 106 -21.13 37.82 -15.19
C TYR A 106 -21.39 37.48 -16.66
N GLY A 107 -21.89 36.27 -16.90
CA GLY A 107 -22.31 35.77 -18.21
C GLY A 107 -21.12 35.36 -19.09
N ASN A 108 -21.13 34.11 -19.55
CA ASN A 108 -20.14 33.53 -20.47
C ASN A 108 -18.68 33.89 -20.13
N VAL A 109 -18.33 33.85 -18.84
CA VAL A 109 -17.04 34.35 -18.36
C VAL A 109 -15.92 33.41 -18.74
N LYS A 110 -14.89 33.96 -19.39
CA LYS A 110 -13.69 33.21 -19.79
C LYS A 110 -12.44 33.92 -19.33
N VAL A 111 -11.59 33.23 -18.58
CA VAL A 111 -10.25 33.69 -18.18
C VAL A 111 -9.21 32.94 -19.00
N ILE A 112 -8.25 33.67 -19.55
CA ILE A 112 -7.13 33.12 -20.30
C ILE A 112 -5.84 33.58 -19.61
N SER A 113 -4.96 32.62 -19.32
CA SER A 113 -3.60 32.86 -18.81
C SER A 113 -2.60 32.10 -19.68
N GLU A 114 -1.31 32.21 -19.34
CA GLU A 114 -0.22 31.52 -20.07
C GLU A 114 -0.41 29.98 -20.15
N LYS A 115 -0.98 29.35 -19.11
CA LYS A 115 -1.04 27.88 -18.98
C LYS A 115 -2.45 27.31 -18.91
N ILE A 116 -3.41 28.08 -18.43
CA ILE A 116 -4.78 27.59 -18.19
C ILE A 116 -5.82 28.54 -18.75
N THR A 117 -6.99 27.97 -19.05
CA THR A 117 -8.24 28.71 -19.27
C THR A 117 -9.26 28.34 -18.21
N ILE A 118 -10.09 29.29 -17.79
CA ILE A 118 -11.20 29.07 -16.85
C ILE A 118 -12.49 29.52 -17.53
N SER A 119 -13.51 28.67 -17.55
CA SER A 119 -14.84 28.99 -18.07
C SER A 119 -15.89 28.88 -16.96
N THR A 120 -16.69 29.92 -16.74
CA THR A 120 -17.73 29.98 -15.68
C THR A 120 -18.81 31.00 -16.03
N ASN A 121 -19.91 31.02 -15.30
CA ASN A 121 -20.97 32.03 -15.44
C ASN A 121 -20.76 33.27 -14.56
N GLN A 122 -20.00 33.15 -13.46
CA GLN A 122 -19.70 34.26 -12.55
C GLN A 122 -18.28 34.16 -12.02
N LEU A 123 -17.59 35.28 -12.00
CA LEU A 123 -16.21 35.40 -11.54
C LEU A 123 -16.02 36.64 -10.68
N ILE A 124 -15.13 36.54 -9.70
CA ILE A 124 -14.57 37.67 -8.97
C ILE A 124 -13.08 37.75 -9.31
N TYR A 125 -12.64 38.90 -9.78
CA TYR A 125 -11.23 39.19 -9.96
C TYR A 125 -10.78 40.26 -8.97
N ASP A 126 -9.91 39.87 -8.05
CA ASP A 126 -9.30 40.75 -7.06
C ASP A 126 -7.87 41.05 -7.49
N ARG A 127 -7.65 42.31 -7.89
CA ARG A 127 -6.36 42.77 -8.40
C ARG A 127 -5.34 43.00 -7.31
N ASN A 128 -5.77 43.33 -6.10
CA ASN A 128 -4.89 43.54 -4.95
C ASN A 128 -4.28 42.20 -4.52
N LEU A 129 -5.12 41.16 -4.40
CA LEU A 129 -4.70 39.80 -4.04
C LEU A 129 -4.18 38.97 -5.23
N LYS A 130 -4.24 39.52 -6.44
CA LYS A 130 -3.84 38.87 -7.71
C LYS A 130 -4.47 37.48 -7.83
N GLN A 131 -5.78 37.43 -7.67
CA GLN A 131 -6.53 36.18 -7.66
C GLN A 131 -7.85 36.28 -8.42
N VAL A 132 -8.22 35.15 -8.99
CA VAL A 132 -9.51 34.92 -9.62
C VAL A 132 -10.28 33.91 -8.77
N LEU A 133 -11.55 34.19 -8.46
CA LEU A 133 -12.42 33.31 -7.68
C LEU A 133 -13.71 33.00 -8.45
N TYR A 134 -14.19 31.76 -8.32
CA TYR A 134 -15.53 31.35 -8.74
C TYR A 134 -16.17 30.50 -7.65
N ASN A 135 -17.51 30.56 -7.55
CA ASN A 135 -18.29 29.85 -6.52
C ASN A 135 -19.56 29.16 -7.05
N GLN A 136 -19.81 29.20 -8.36
CA GLN A 136 -20.98 28.60 -9.00
C GLN A 136 -20.63 27.47 -9.99
N GLY A 137 -19.42 26.92 -9.90
CA GLY A 137 -18.91 25.98 -10.90
C GLY A 137 -17.99 26.65 -11.91
N ALA A 138 -16.92 25.96 -12.27
CA ALA A 138 -16.10 26.31 -13.43
C ALA A 138 -15.41 25.07 -14.01
N ILE A 139 -15.07 25.19 -15.29
CA ILE A 139 -14.20 24.24 -15.98
C ILE A 139 -12.86 24.93 -16.20
N VAL A 140 -11.78 24.32 -15.71
CA VAL A 140 -10.41 24.77 -15.89
C VAL A 140 -9.68 23.81 -16.82
N ASN A 141 -9.16 24.31 -17.94
CA ASN A 141 -8.41 23.51 -18.89
C ASN A 141 -6.94 23.93 -18.88
N ASP A 142 -6.02 22.97 -18.75
CA ASP A 142 -4.61 23.19 -19.05
C ASP A 142 -4.38 23.15 -20.57
N ILE A 143 -3.84 24.24 -21.10
CA ILE A 143 -3.71 24.51 -22.54
C ILE A 143 -2.77 23.48 -23.22
N ASN A 144 -1.74 23.00 -22.52
CA ASN A 144 -0.68 22.19 -23.13
C ASN A 144 -0.70 20.72 -22.70
N LYS A 145 -1.49 20.37 -21.68
CA LYS A 145 -1.41 19.07 -21.02
C LYS A 145 -2.69 18.25 -21.10
N GLY A 146 -3.79 18.83 -21.58
CA GLY A 146 -5.06 18.12 -21.75
C GLY A 146 -5.74 17.76 -20.43
N TYR A 147 -5.37 18.41 -19.33
CA TYR A 147 -6.12 18.32 -18.08
C TYR A 147 -7.38 19.17 -18.17
N THR A 148 -8.51 18.56 -17.85
CA THR A 148 -9.78 19.25 -17.62
C THR A 148 -10.15 19.09 -16.16
N ILE A 149 -10.33 20.17 -15.43
CA ILE A 149 -10.66 20.16 -14.00
C ILE A 149 -11.98 20.89 -13.80
N GLU A 150 -13.00 20.17 -13.37
CA GLU A 150 -14.29 20.73 -12.97
C GLU A 150 -14.35 20.82 -11.45
N SER A 151 -14.92 21.91 -10.92
CA SER A 151 -15.25 22.03 -9.50
C SER A 151 -16.30 23.11 -9.26
N ARG A 152 -16.95 23.08 -8.09
CA ARG A 152 -17.92 24.12 -7.71
C ARG A 152 -17.26 25.44 -7.29
N LYS A 153 -16.12 25.36 -6.59
CA LYS A 153 -15.39 26.53 -6.08
C LYS A 153 -13.93 26.44 -6.45
N GLY A 154 -13.35 27.58 -6.81
CA GLY A 154 -11.91 27.63 -7.00
C GLY A 154 -11.31 29.02 -6.92
N ILE A 155 -10.01 29.03 -6.61
CA ILE A 155 -9.19 30.23 -6.46
C ILE A 155 -7.93 30.03 -7.29
N PHE A 156 -7.80 30.80 -8.37
CA PHE A 156 -6.57 30.86 -9.15
C PHE A 156 -5.70 32.00 -8.66
N LYS A 157 -4.53 31.68 -8.08
CA LYS A 157 -3.51 32.65 -7.70
C LYS A 157 -2.60 32.90 -8.90
N THR A 158 -2.81 34.00 -9.60
CA THR A 158 -2.17 34.26 -10.90
C THR A 158 -0.65 34.36 -10.77
N GLN A 159 -0.14 35.08 -9.76
CA GLN A 159 1.29 35.22 -9.51
C GLN A 159 1.95 33.94 -8.96
N LYS A 160 1.27 33.24 -8.05
CA LYS A 160 1.79 31.99 -7.45
C LYS A 160 1.66 30.77 -8.37
N LYS A 161 0.97 30.92 -9.52
CA LYS A 161 0.79 29.91 -10.56
C LYS A 161 0.22 28.58 -10.04
N TYR A 162 -0.83 28.67 -9.22
CA TYR A 162 -1.62 27.50 -8.82
C TYR A 162 -3.11 27.81 -8.72
N VAL A 163 -3.92 26.77 -8.88
CA VAL A 163 -5.37 26.81 -8.68
C VAL A 163 -5.72 25.90 -7.49
N PHE A 164 -6.46 26.44 -6.53
CA PHE A 164 -7.09 25.64 -5.47
C PHE A 164 -8.54 25.36 -5.86
N PHE A 165 -8.92 24.09 -5.89
CA PHE A 165 -10.26 23.61 -6.23
C PHE A 165 -10.92 23.01 -4.99
N ARG A 166 -12.23 23.20 -4.85
CA ARG A 166 -13.01 22.69 -3.73
C ARG A 166 -14.45 22.37 -4.14
N GLU A 167 -15.04 21.36 -3.49
CA GLU A 167 -16.40 20.84 -3.69
C GLU A 167 -16.60 20.22 -5.09
N ASN A 168 -16.82 18.90 -5.12
CA ASN A 168 -17.02 18.10 -6.33
C ASN A 168 -15.90 18.27 -7.37
N VAL A 169 -14.64 18.14 -6.93
CA VAL A 169 -13.50 18.31 -7.84
C VAL A 169 -13.34 17.05 -8.68
N ALA A 170 -13.38 17.20 -10.00
CA ALA A 170 -13.12 16.14 -10.97
C ALA A 170 -12.00 16.59 -11.92
N LEU A 171 -10.81 15.99 -11.80
CA LEU A 171 -9.73 16.13 -12.77
C LEU A 171 -9.79 14.97 -13.75
N VAL A 172 -9.84 15.28 -15.04
CA VAL A 172 -9.85 14.33 -16.14
C VAL A 172 -8.57 14.50 -16.96
N HIS A 173 -7.87 13.38 -17.15
CA HIS A 173 -6.74 13.22 -18.06
C HIS A 173 -6.98 11.98 -18.93
N LYS A 174 -6.24 11.82 -20.03
CA LYS A 174 -6.39 10.66 -20.92
C LYS A 174 -6.13 9.32 -20.24
N ASP A 175 -5.24 9.29 -19.25
CA ASP A 175 -4.76 8.06 -18.61
C ASP A 175 -5.44 7.79 -17.25
N TYR A 176 -6.02 8.82 -16.63
CA TYR A 176 -6.63 8.71 -15.30
C TYR A 176 -7.64 9.83 -15.01
N LYS A 177 -8.49 9.58 -14.01
CA LYS A 177 -9.41 10.56 -13.42
C LYS A 177 -9.18 10.65 -11.92
N ILE A 178 -9.32 11.85 -11.35
CA ILE A 178 -9.24 12.07 -9.90
C ILE A 178 -10.54 12.76 -9.46
N PHE A 179 -11.25 12.13 -8.54
CA PHE A 179 -12.40 12.69 -7.85
C PHE A 179 -11.99 13.02 -6.42
N SER A 180 -12.20 14.25 -5.97
CA SER A 180 -11.80 14.66 -4.61
C SER A 180 -12.64 15.80 -4.06
N ASP A 181 -12.61 15.99 -2.73
CA ASP A 181 -13.20 17.18 -2.12
C ASP A 181 -12.40 18.44 -2.46
N SER A 182 -11.07 18.37 -2.38
CA SER A 182 -10.17 19.50 -2.58
C SER A 182 -8.86 19.08 -3.26
N LEU A 183 -8.41 19.91 -4.21
CA LEU A 183 -7.21 19.68 -5.02
C LEU A 183 -6.44 21.00 -5.19
N ILE A 184 -5.11 20.96 -5.13
CA ILE A 184 -4.26 22.05 -5.64
C ILE A 184 -3.61 21.59 -6.93
N TYR A 185 -3.69 22.42 -7.98
CA TYR A 185 -2.94 22.22 -9.22
C TYR A 185 -1.91 23.32 -9.43
N HIS A 186 -0.63 22.94 -9.47
CA HIS A 186 0.49 23.85 -9.73
C HIS A 186 0.74 23.92 -11.24
N THR A 187 0.33 25.03 -11.86
CA THR A 187 0.31 25.17 -13.34
C THR A 187 1.73 25.23 -13.94
N SER A 188 2.74 25.60 -13.16
CA SER A 188 4.14 25.67 -13.62
C SER A 188 4.86 24.32 -13.52
N SER A 189 4.66 23.57 -12.45
CA SER A 189 5.38 22.32 -12.15
C SER A 189 4.64 21.05 -12.57
N GLN A 190 3.35 21.16 -12.92
CA GLN A 190 2.46 20.03 -13.22
C GLN A 190 2.28 19.06 -12.04
N LYS A 191 2.45 19.61 -10.83
CA LYS A 191 2.17 18.89 -9.59
C LYS A 191 0.72 19.10 -9.17
N SER A 192 0.13 18.04 -8.65
CA SER A 192 -1.20 18.09 -8.05
C SER A 192 -1.12 17.59 -6.62
N ASP A 193 -1.75 18.30 -5.68
CA ASP A 193 -1.86 17.89 -4.28
C ASP A 193 -3.32 17.59 -3.95
N ILE A 194 -3.59 16.40 -3.43
CA ILE A 194 -4.89 15.99 -2.88
C ILE A 194 -4.96 16.39 -1.42
N ILE A 195 -6.02 17.12 -1.05
CA ILE A 195 -6.24 17.63 0.31
C ILE A 195 -7.63 17.23 0.80
N GLY A 196 -7.87 15.93 0.88
CA GLY A 196 -9.17 15.37 1.26
C GLY A 196 -9.38 14.00 0.66
N ASN A 197 -10.52 13.38 1.00
CA ASN A 197 -10.90 12.10 0.44
C ASN A 197 -10.85 12.18 -1.09
N ALA A 198 -10.15 11.22 -1.70
CA ALA A 198 -10.00 11.14 -3.13
C ALA A 198 -10.13 9.71 -3.62
N GLU A 199 -10.69 9.58 -4.81
CA GLU A 199 -10.70 8.38 -5.63
C GLU A 199 -9.98 8.68 -6.94
N ILE A 200 -8.95 7.90 -7.25
CA ILE A 200 -8.20 7.96 -8.49
C ILE A 200 -8.53 6.72 -9.30
N GLN A 201 -9.01 6.93 -10.52
CA GLN A 201 -9.37 5.85 -11.44
C GLN A 201 -8.40 5.84 -12.61
N THR A 202 -7.78 4.69 -12.87
CA THR A 202 -6.98 4.43 -14.06
C THR A 202 -7.70 3.40 -14.93
N ASN A 203 -7.09 3.00 -16.06
CA ASN A 203 -7.65 1.94 -16.92
C ASN A 203 -7.78 0.59 -16.21
N ASN A 204 -6.89 0.30 -15.25
CA ASN A 204 -6.77 -1.04 -14.65
C ASN A 204 -6.88 -1.05 -13.11
N SER A 205 -7.00 0.12 -12.47
CA SER A 205 -6.99 0.22 -11.02
C SER A 205 -7.81 1.39 -10.48
N GLN A 206 -8.20 1.27 -9.22
CA GLN A 206 -8.81 2.32 -8.40
C GLN A 206 -7.99 2.52 -7.14
N ILE A 207 -7.74 3.77 -6.77
CA ILE A 207 -6.95 4.15 -5.59
C ILE A 207 -7.80 5.07 -4.73
N TYR A 208 -7.88 4.79 -3.44
CA TYR A 208 -8.54 5.62 -2.44
C TYR A 208 -7.51 6.12 -1.44
N CYS A 209 -7.54 7.42 -1.13
CA CYS A 209 -6.66 8.04 -0.12
C CYS A 209 -7.30 9.33 0.44
N LYS A 210 -6.71 9.92 1.48
CA LYS A 210 -7.13 11.24 1.99
C LYS A 210 -6.13 12.36 1.72
N LYS A 211 -4.89 11.98 1.42
CA LYS A 211 -3.82 12.91 1.06
C LYS A 211 -2.95 12.26 0.02
N GLY A 212 -2.38 13.07 -0.85
CA GLY A 212 -1.41 12.60 -1.80
C GLY A 212 -0.92 13.70 -2.71
N TRP A 213 0.07 13.36 -3.52
CA TRP A 213 0.55 14.25 -4.55
C TRP A 213 0.98 13.46 -5.78
N PHE A 214 0.91 14.12 -6.93
CA PHE A 214 1.37 13.61 -8.22
C PHE A 214 2.42 14.55 -8.79
N ASP A 215 3.53 13.99 -9.26
CA ASP A 215 4.50 14.68 -10.08
C ASP A 215 4.51 14.04 -11.47
N ASN A 216 3.66 14.59 -12.36
CA ASN A 216 3.50 14.07 -13.72
C ASN A 216 4.77 14.18 -14.56
N LYS A 217 5.66 15.14 -14.25
CA LYS A 217 6.93 15.31 -14.96
C LYS A 217 7.89 14.18 -14.60
N ASN A 218 8.00 13.86 -13.32
CA ASN A 218 8.90 12.82 -12.83
C ASN A 218 8.28 11.42 -12.85
N LYS A 219 6.97 11.31 -13.09
CA LYS A 219 6.16 10.09 -13.08
C LYS A 219 6.21 9.34 -11.75
N ILE A 220 6.05 10.11 -10.68
CA ILE A 220 6.02 9.61 -9.30
C ILE A 220 4.80 10.14 -8.57
N ALA A 221 4.27 9.36 -7.63
CA ALA A 221 3.14 9.74 -6.81
C ALA A 221 3.31 9.24 -5.38
N SER A 222 2.64 9.89 -4.43
CA SER A 222 2.54 9.43 -3.05
C SER A 222 1.13 9.59 -2.54
N PHE A 223 0.65 8.60 -1.80
CA PHE A 223 -0.66 8.54 -1.19
C PHE A 223 -0.50 8.24 0.30
N LYS A 224 -1.34 8.85 1.14
CA LYS A 224 -1.31 8.74 2.60
C LYS A 224 -2.70 8.72 3.20
N ASP A 225 -2.75 8.35 4.48
CA ASP A 225 -3.92 8.29 5.35
C ASP A 225 -4.94 7.22 4.89
N SER A 226 -4.59 5.95 5.09
CA SER A 226 -5.41 4.77 4.76
C SER A 226 -5.61 4.58 3.25
N VAL A 227 -4.52 4.24 2.57
CA VAL A 227 -4.49 3.97 1.13
C VAL A 227 -5.12 2.61 0.84
N VAL A 228 -6.02 2.59 -0.13
CA VAL A 228 -6.56 1.35 -0.70
C VAL A 228 -6.31 1.36 -2.20
N PHE A 229 -5.58 0.38 -2.70
CA PHE A 229 -5.39 0.15 -4.13
C PHE A 229 -6.15 -1.11 -4.55
N LYS A 230 -6.98 -1.02 -5.58
CA LYS A 230 -7.77 -2.14 -6.11
C LYS A 230 -7.47 -2.31 -7.59
N ASN A 231 -7.17 -3.54 -8.00
CA ASN A 231 -7.16 -3.94 -9.40
C ASN A 231 -8.17 -5.09 -9.62
N LYS A 232 -8.13 -5.78 -10.76
CA LYS A 232 -9.09 -6.83 -11.10
C LYS A 232 -9.11 -8.03 -10.14
N SER A 233 -7.97 -8.38 -9.54
CA SER A 233 -7.83 -9.59 -8.73
C SER A 233 -7.28 -9.34 -7.33
N GLN A 234 -6.75 -8.14 -7.07
CA GLN A 234 -6.01 -7.83 -5.86
C GLN A 234 -6.45 -6.52 -5.22
N ILE A 235 -6.40 -6.51 -3.89
CA ILE A 235 -6.61 -5.33 -3.07
C ILE A 235 -5.43 -5.16 -2.12
N LEU A 236 -4.79 -4.00 -2.16
CA LEU A 236 -3.75 -3.58 -1.21
C LEU A 236 -4.33 -2.54 -0.26
N TYR A 237 -4.11 -2.75 1.04
CA TYR A 237 -4.30 -1.77 2.10
C TYR A 237 -2.93 -1.37 2.64
N ALA A 238 -2.74 -0.08 2.93
CA ALA A 238 -1.54 0.45 3.59
C ALA A 238 -1.82 1.82 4.22
N ASP A 239 -0.96 2.29 5.14
CA ASP A 239 -1.11 3.65 5.67
C ASP A 239 -0.56 4.69 4.68
N SER A 240 0.48 4.32 3.93
CA SER A 240 1.00 5.12 2.82
C SER A 240 1.56 4.27 1.69
N VAL A 241 1.52 4.82 0.47
CA VAL A 241 2.08 4.21 -0.73
C VAL A 241 2.86 5.26 -1.52
N PHE A 242 4.06 4.93 -1.96
CA PHE A 242 4.83 5.68 -2.95
C PHE A 242 4.91 4.86 -4.23
N TYR A 243 4.63 5.49 -5.37
CA TYR A 243 4.64 4.85 -6.68
C TYR A 243 5.62 5.53 -7.62
N ASN A 244 6.40 4.72 -8.33
CA ASN A 244 7.29 5.16 -9.40
C ASN A 244 6.96 4.41 -10.69
N GLU A 245 6.36 5.12 -11.64
CA GLU A 245 5.92 4.54 -12.91
C GLU A 245 7.09 4.13 -13.81
N LYS A 246 8.26 4.81 -13.70
CA LYS A 246 9.40 4.55 -14.60
C LYS A 246 9.95 3.14 -14.44
N ASN A 247 9.86 2.58 -13.23
CA ASN A 247 10.33 1.24 -12.91
C ASN A 247 9.20 0.33 -12.41
N GLY A 248 7.93 0.77 -12.51
CA GLY A 248 6.76 0.01 -12.10
C GLY A 248 6.72 -0.38 -10.62
N THR A 249 7.40 0.37 -9.73
CA THR A 249 7.58 -0.02 -8.33
C THR A 249 6.67 0.79 -7.41
N SER A 250 5.94 0.07 -6.56
CA SER A 250 5.17 0.62 -5.44
C SER A 250 5.82 0.22 -4.12
N TYR A 251 6.10 1.19 -3.25
CA TYR A 251 6.51 0.97 -1.87
C TYR A 251 5.35 1.31 -0.94
N ALA A 252 4.95 0.37 -0.09
CA ALA A 252 3.88 0.50 0.88
C ALA A 252 4.45 0.43 2.31
N GLU A 253 3.91 1.26 3.19
CA GLU A 253 4.33 1.35 4.59
C GLU A 253 3.10 1.43 5.51
N GLY A 254 3.21 0.79 6.68
CA GLY A 254 2.19 0.76 7.72
C GLY A 254 1.45 -0.57 7.74
N ASN A 255 0.13 -0.54 7.93
CA ASN A 255 -0.72 -1.74 7.91
C ASN A 255 -0.84 -2.35 6.49
N VAL A 256 0.26 -2.92 5.97
CA VAL A 256 0.31 -3.51 4.62
C VAL A 256 -0.45 -4.83 4.64
N GLU A 257 -1.51 -4.90 3.84
CA GLU A 257 -2.32 -6.12 3.64
C GLU A 257 -2.66 -6.25 2.15
N ILE A 258 -2.17 -7.31 1.51
CA ILE A 258 -2.44 -7.64 0.11
C ILE A 258 -3.37 -8.84 0.10
N LYS A 259 -4.56 -8.68 -0.51
CA LYS A 259 -5.51 -9.76 -0.77
C LYS A 259 -5.51 -10.10 -2.23
N ASP A 260 -5.48 -11.38 -2.56
CA ASP A 260 -5.67 -11.87 -3.92
C ASP A 260 -6.89 -12.80 -3.97
N ASP A 261 -7.93 -12.34 -4.65
CA ASP A 261 -9.21 -13.04 -4.75
C ASP A 261 -9.17 -14.23 -5.72
N THR A 262 -8.24 -14.22 -6.68
CA THR A 262 -8.08 -15.29 -7.67
C THR A 262 -7.40 -16.50 -7.03
N ASN A 263 -6.33 -16.26 -6.29
CA ASN A 263 -5.50 -17.28 -5.67
C ASN A 263 -5.86 -17.54 -4.19
N LYS A 264 -6.83 -16.79 -3.64
CA LYS A 264 -7.36 -16.93 -2.28
C LYS A 264 -6.28 -16.85 -1.21
N PHE A 265 -5.40 -15.86 -1.31
CA PHE A 265 -4.40 -15.59 -0.27
C PHE A 265 -4.45 -14.17 0.28
N ILE A 266 -3.89 -14.00 1.47
CA ILE A 266 -3.64 -12.72 2.12
C ILE A 266 -2.19 -12.68 2.57
N ILE A 267 -1.47 -11.62 2.23
CA ILE A 267 -0.13 -11.32 2.74
C ILE A 267 -0.21 -10.08 3.62
N LYS A 268 0.42 -10.10 4.79
CA LYS A 268 0.50 -8.94 5.69
C LYS A 268 1.93 -8.67 6.15
N GLY A 269 2.21 -7.42 6.50
CA GLY A 269 3.45 -6.99 7.14
C GLY A 269 3.43 -5.49 7.40
N LYS A 270 4.54 -4.94 7.91
CA LYS A 270 4.67 -3.49 8.13
C LYS A 270 5.08 -2.73 6.85
N TYR A 271 5.80 -3.42 5.96
CA TYR A 271 6.33 -2.82 4.74
C TYR A 271 6.13 -3.76 3.56
N GLY A 272 5.96 -3.19 2.37
CA GLY A 272 5.76 -3.92 1.14
C GLY A 272 6.42 -3.23 -0.05
N ILE A 273 6.97 -4.02 -0.98
CA ILE A 273 7.32 -3.58 -2.32
C ILE A 273 6.55 -4.46 -3.30
N PHE A 274 5.86 -3.83 -4.25
CA PHE A 274 5.29 -4.48 -5.41
C PHE A 274 5.95 -3.92 -6.67
N ASN A 275 6.31 -4.79 -7.60
CA ASN A 275 6.80 -4.38 -8.91
C ASN A 275 5.94 -5.00 -10.02
N GLU A 276 5.23 -4.15 -10.77
CA GLU A 276 4.27 -4.58 -11.79
C GLU A 276 4.93 -5.14 -13.06
N ILE A 277 6.19 -4.78 -13.33
CA ILE A 277 6.93 -5.25 -14.51
C ILE A 277 7.38 -6.70 -14.31
N THR A 278 7.82 -7.02 -13.10
CA THR A 278 8.32 -8.36 -12.72
C THR A 278 7.29 -9.23 -12.03
N ASP A 279 6.08 -8.70 -11.80
CA ASP A 279 5.02 -9.30 -10.98
C ASP A 279 5.56 -9.91 -9.67
N SER A 280 6.29 -9.08 -8.92
CA SER A 280 6.95 -9.49 -7.68
C SER A 280 6.44 -8.71 -6.47
N ILE A 281 6.29 -9.43 -5.37
CA ILE A 281 5.86 -8.91 -4.07
C ILE A 281 6.94 -9.24 -3.04
N ASN A 282 7.27 -8.26 -2.21
CA ASN A 282 8.17 -8.40 -1.09
C ASN A 282 7.56 -7.73 0.13
N VAL A 283 7.20 -8.48 1.15
CA VAL A 283 6.60 -7.98 2.39
C VAL A 283 7.45 -8.38 3.57
N TRP A 284 7.74 -7.46 4.49
CA TRP A 284 8.62 -7.73 5.62
C TRP A 284 8.19 -7.03 6.91
N ASP A 285 8.87 -7.43 7.99
CA ASP A 285 8.64 -6.98 9.38
C ASP A 285 7.27 -7.47 9.88
N PHE A 286 7.29 -8.61 10.58
CA PHE A 286 6.12 -9.42 10.97
C PHE A 286 5.32 -9.90 9.76
N ALA A 287 6.01 -10.46 8.75
CA ALA A 287 5.36 -10.95 7.56
C ALA A 287 4.51 -12.19 7.86
N SER A 288 3.28 -12.20 7.36
CA SER A 288 2.39 -13.36 7.44
C SER A 288 1.70 -13.61 6.12
N PHE A 289 1.47 -14.88 5.83
CA PHE A 289 0.80 -15.37 4.64
C PHE A 289 -0.33 -16.31 5.06
N PHE A 290 -1.51 -16.10 4.51
CA PHE A 290 -2.70 -16.91 4.73
C PHE A 290 -3.18 -17.41 3.38
N GLN A 291 -3.32 -18.72 3.21
CA GLN A 291 -3.90 -19.31 2.01
C GLN A 291 -5.14 -20.11 2.38
N TYR A 292 -6.26 -19.77 1.74
CA TYR A 292 -7.54 -20.43 1.96
C TYR A 292 -7.81 -21.45 0.86
N ASN A 293 -7.78 -22.74 1.22
CA ASN A 293 -8.24 -23.82 0.37
C ASN A 293 -9.49 -24.46 0.98
N LYS A 294 -10.30 -25.17 0.18
CA LYS A 294 -11.53 -25.84 0.67
C LYS A 294 -11.27 -26.87 1.77
N LYS A 295 -10.09 -27.51 1.75
CA LYS A 295 -9.69 -28.56 2.70
C LYS A 295 -8.95 -28.03 3.92
N ASP A 296 -8.04 -27.08 3.73
CA ASP A 296 -7.17 -26.58 4.79
C ASP A 296 -6.87 -25.08 4.59
N THR A 297 -6.66 -24.38 5.70
CA THR A 297 -6.14 -23.01 5.68
C THR A 297 -4.72 -23.04 6.19
N ILE A 298 -3.76 -22.69 5.33
CA ILE A 298 -2.35 -22.64 5.69
C ILE A 298 -2.01 -21.22 6.12
N GLN A 299 -1.37 -21.10 7.27
CA GLN A 299 -0.80 -19.86 7.78
C GLN A 299 0.71 -20.01 7.87
N ILE A 300 1.45 -19.04 7.35
CA ILE A 300 2.91 -18.98 7.46
C ILE A 300 3.29 -17.63 8.03
N TYR A 301 4.18 -17.63 9.02
CA TYR A 301 4.77 -16.44 9.61
C TYR A 301 6.28 -16.48 9.39
N ALA A 302 6.88 -15.37 9.00
CA ALA A 302 8.30 -15.25 8.74
C ALA A 302 8.76 -13.78 8.84
N ASP A 303 10.07 -13.54 8.80
CA ASP A 303 10.60 -12.17 8.85
C ASP A 303 10.33 -11.43 7.54
N ARG A 304 10.33 -12.17 6.43
CA ARG A 304 10.11 -11.65 5.08
C ARG A 304 9.43 -12.67 4.19
N PHE A 305 8.46 -12.21 3.42
CA PHE A 305 7.76 -12.93 2.38
C PHE A 305 8.12 -12.37 1.01
N LEU A 306 8.44 -13.25 0.08
CA LEU A 306 8.73 -12.93 -1.32
C LEU A 306 7.84 -13.78 -2.22
N SER A 307 7.25 -13.15 -3.22
CA SER A 307 6.50 -13.81 -4.27
C SER A 307 6.98 -13.30 -5.63
N PHE A 308 7.07 -14.21 -6.59
CA PHE A 308 7.36 -13.91 -7.97
C PHE A 308 6.49 -14.80 -8.85
N SER A 309 5.88 -14.19 -9.87
CA SER A 309 5.09 -14.89 -10.87
C SER A 309 5.54 -14.51 -12.27
N ASP A 310 5.63 -15.50 -13.16
CA ASP A 310 5.70 -15.28 -14.60
C ASP A 310 4.68 -16.19 -15.31
N SER A 311 4.73 -16.23 -16.65
CA SER A 311 3.80 -17.04 -17.46
C SER A 311 3.87 -18.55 -17.22
N SER A 312 4.94 -19.03 -16.59
CA SER A 312 5.26 -20.45 -16.40
C SER A 312 5.33 -20.88 -14.94
N LYS A 313 5.60 -19.95 -14.02
CA LYS A 313 5.86 -20.30 -12.62
C LYS A 313 5.41 -19.24 -11.63
N THR A 314 4.93 -19.72 -10.48
CA THR A 314 4.64 -18.90 -9.30
C THR A 314 5.39 -19.49 -8.11
N ILE A 315 6.25 -18.66 -7.51
CA ILE A 315 7.12 -19.03 -6.40
C ILE A 315 6.81 -18.15 -5.20
N PHE A 316 6.71 -18.79 -4.04
CA PHE A 316 6.60 -18.14 -2.74
C PHE A 316 7.79 -18.53 -1.87
N ILE A 317 8.38 -17.55 -1.18
CA ILE A 317 9.52 -17.76 -0.30
C ILE A 317 9.27 -17.02 1.01
N CYS A 318 9.33 -17.74 2.12
CA CYS A 318 9.28 -17.19 3.46
C CYS A 318 10.67 -17.31 4.06
N TYR A 319 11.35 -16.18 4.23
CA TYR A 319 12.72 -16.12 4.73
C TYR A 319 12.75 -15.88 6.23
N ASN A 320 13.60 -16.66 6.89
CA ASN A 320 13.99 -16.58 8.30
C ASN A 320 12.82 -16.77 9.28
N ASN A 321 13.10 -17.53 10.34
CA ASN A 321 12.18 -17.78 11.44
C ASN A 321 10.80 -18.30 11.01
N ALA A 322 10.74 -19.03 9.89
CA ALA A 322 9.49 -19.50 9.33
C ALA A 322 8.75 -20.44 10.31
N VAL A 323 7.45 -20.21 10.47
CA VAL A 323 6.51 -21.06 11.21
C VAL A 323 5.30 -21.31 10.32
N ILE A 324 5.00 -22.58 10.06
CA ILE A 324 3.83 -23.03 9.32
C ILE A 324 2.78 -23.59 10.29
N SER A 325 1.53 -23.20 10.10
CA SER A 325 0.39 -23.66 10.88
C SER A 325 -0.79 -23.95 9.95
N GLY A 326 -1.11 -25.22 9.80
CA GLY A 326 -2.32 -25.74 9.16
C GLY A 326 -2.93 -26.86 10.00
N SER A 327 -3.99 -27.49 9.47
CA SER A 327 -4.60 -28.65 10.10
C SER A 327 -3.80 -29.94 9.86
N ILE A 328 -3.12 -30.05 8.71
CA ILE A 328 -2.34 -31.23 8.33
C ILE A 328 -0.87 -31.09 8.72
N ILE A 329 -0.28 -29.94 8.42
CA ILE A 329 1.14 -29.64 8.69
C ILE A 329 1.22 -28.51 9.70
N GLN A 330 1.99 -28.72 10.76
CA GLN A 330 2.46 -27.67 11.65
C GLN A 330 3.97 -27.79 11.74
N GLY A 331 4.69 -26.69 11.89
CA GLY A 331 6.14 -26.80 11.88
C GLY A 331 6.85 -25.48 11.93
N ASP A 332 8.16 -25.58 12.11
CA ASP A 332 9.01 -24.42 12.02
C ASP A 332 10.37 -24.79 11.39
N CYS A 333 10.96 -23.85 10.66
CA CYS A 333 12.26 -23.99 10.01
C CYS A 333 12.90 -22.61 9.82
N ASP A 334 14.11 -22.51 9.28
CA ASP A 334 14.66 -21.20 8.94
C ASP A 334 13.84 -20.57 7.81
N SER A 335 13.68 -21.28 6.69
CA SER A 335 13.05 -20.74 5.49
C SER A 335 12.13 -21.76 4.81
N ILE A 336 11.05 -21.28 4.18
CA ILE A 336 10.12 -22.09 3.38
C ILE A 336 10.17 -21.62 1.93
N TYR A 337 10.27 -22.56 0.99
CA TYR A 337 10.13 -22.31 -0.44
C TYR A 337 8.95 -23.12 -0.96
N TYR A 338 8.07 -22.51 -1.74
CA TYR A 338 6.97 -23.21 -2.41
C TYR A 338 6.91 -22.81 -3.88
N ASN A 339 7.00 -23.79 -4.77
CA ASN A 339 6.71 -23.60 -6.18
C ASN A 339 5.33 -24.18 -6.48
N LYS A 340 4.40 -23.30 -6.85
CA LYS A 340 3.01 -23.70 -7.12
C LYS A 340 2.89 -24.57 -8.38
N SER A 341 3.79 -24.37 -9.34
CA SER A 341 3.73 -24.96 -10.69
C SER A 341 4.04 -26.46 -10.69
N ASP A 342 4.95 -26.89 -9.82
CA ASP A 342 5.31 -28.31 -9.62
C ASP A 342 4.82 -28.84 -8.26
N SER A 343 4.09 -28.02 -7.49
CA SER A 343 3.54 -28.38 -6.18
C SER A 343 4.60 -28.75 -5.12
N LEU A 344 5.83 -28.28 -5.29
CA LEU A 344 6.96 -28.58 -4.42
C LEU A 344 7.10 -27.57 -3.28
N LEU A 345 6.88 -28.03 -2.05
CA LEU A 345 7.12 -27.30 -0.81
C LEU A 345 8.44 -27.77 -0.19
N LYS A 346 9.31 -26.84 0.23
CA LYS A 346 10.58 -27.14 0.87
C LYS A 346 10.68 -26.38 2.19
N CYS A 347 10.91 -27.10 3.27
CA CYS A 347 11.27 -26.56 4.57
C CYS A 347 12.78 -26.71 4.72
N ILE A 348 13.49 -25.58 4.84
CA ILE A 348 14.95 -25.52 4.68
C ILE A 348 15.59 -25.12 6.01
N LYS A 349 16.70 -25.79 6.32
CA LYS A 349 17.59 -25.55 7.46
C LYS A 349 16.89 -25.77 8.81
N ASN A 350 17.17 -26.95 9.36
CA ASN A 350 16.65 -27.47 10.62
C ASN A 350 15.12 -27.45 10.72
N PRO A 351 14.36 -27.91 9.70
CA PRO A 351 12.93 -28.06 9.82
C PRO A 351 12.55 -29.08 10.91
N VAL A 352 11.55 -28.71 11.69
CA VAL A 352 10.83 -29.59 12.60
C VAL A 352 9.36 -29.52 12.23
N ILE A 353 8.83 -30.62 11.73
CA ILE A 353 7.47 -30.72 11.20
C ILE A 353 6.68 -31.70 12.06
N TRP A 354 5.47 -31.31 12.46
CA TRP A 354 4.50 -32.16 13.12
C TRP A 354 3.36 -32.46 12.15
N MET A 355 3.12 -33.74 11.94
CA MET A 355 2.02 -34.27 11.15
C MET A 355 1.34 -35.38 11.93
N ASP A 356 0.06 -35.20 12.24
CA ASP A 356 -0.68 -36.07 13.15
C ASP A 356 0.06 -36.28 14.50
N LYS A 357 0.53 -37.50 14.79
CA LYS A 357 1.30 -37.85 15.99
C LYS A 357 2.82 -37.86 15.78
N ASN A 358 3.28 -37.56 14.58
CA ASN A 358 4.67 -37.69 14.17
C ASN A 358 5.38 -36.34 14.29
N GLN A 359 6.53 -36.32 14.96
CA GLN A 359 7.52 -35.26 14.88
C GLN A 359 8.60 -35.69 13.90
N ILE A 360 8.84 -34.86 12.90
CA ILE A 360 9.68 -35.14 11.74
C ILE A 360 10.81 -34.12 11.71
N ILE A 361 12.05 -34.60 11.68
CA ILE A 361 13.27 -33.80 11.75
C ILE A 361 14.16 -34.16 10.56
N GLY A 362 14.86 -33.16 10.03
CA GLY A 362 15.98 -33.35 9.09
C GLY A 362 16.68 -32.01 8.82
N ASP A 363 17.65 -31.99 7.91
CA ASP A 363 18.28 -30.74 7.48
C ASP A 363 17.43 -30.00 6.43
N LYS A 364 16.71 -30.78 5.61
CA LYS A 364 15.73 -30.30 4.62
C LYS A 364 14.58 -31.30 4.50
N ILE A 365 13.35 -30.80 4.47
CA ILE A 365 12.16 -31.62 4.23
C ILE A 365 11.44 -31.06 3.01
N GLU A 366 11.17 -31.92 2.03
CA GLU A 366 10.43 -31.58 0.80
C GLU A 366 9.10 -32.32 0.77
N PHE A 367 8.04 -31.65 0.34
CA PHE A 367 6.73 -32.23 0.14
C PHE A 367 6.26 -31.98 -1.29
N ILE A 368 5.63 -32.98 -1.89
CA ILE A 368 4.79 -32.82 -3.08
C ILE A 368 3.35 -32.73 -2.60
N ALA A 369 2.77 -31.53 -2.69
CA ALA A 369 1.44 -31.25 -2.15
C ALA A 369 0.58 -30.40 -3.10
N PHE A 370 -0.60 -30.90 -3.44
CA PHE A 370 -1.55 -30.25 -4.36
C PHE A 370 -2.95 -30.18 -3.75
N GLU A 371 -3.54 -28.98 -3.77
CA GLU A 371 -4.90 -28.69 -3.26
C GLU A 371 -5.19 -29.24 -1.84
N GLY A 372 -4.20 -29.14 -0.95
CA GLY A 372 -4.32 -29.61 0.44
C GLY A 372 -4.16 -31.12 0.61
N ASN A 373 -3.71 -31.83 -0.42
CA ASN A 373 -3.31 -33.23 -0.33
C ASN A 373 -1.79 -33.35 -0.42
N ILE A 374 -1.20 -34.11 0.48
CA ILE A 374 0.21 -34.49 0.46
C ILE A 374 0.29 -35.86 -0.18
N TYR A 375 1.23 -36.02 -1.11
CA TYR A 375 1.44 -37.28 -1.84
C TYR A 375 2.78 -37.92 -1.47
N LYS A 376 3.82 -37.10 -1.40
CA LYS A 376 5.18 -37.53 -1.07
C LYS A 376 5.83 -36.55 -0.09
N MET A 377 6.60 -37.09 0.85
CA MET A 377 7.56 -36.38 1.69
C MET A 377 8.95 -36.96 1.42
N ASN A 378 9.97 -36.12 1.45
CA ASN A 378 11.36 -36.52 1.40
C ASN A 378 12.12 -35.75 2.49
N ILE A 379 12.78 -36.48 3.38
CA ILE A 379 13.59 -35.95 4.48
C ILE A 379 15.04 -36.22 4.12
N LYS A 380 15.89 -35.18 4.14
CA LYS A 380 17.31 -35.29 3.80
C LYS A 380 18.19 -34.94 4.97
N ASN A 381 19.15 -35.84 5.23
CA ASN A 381 20.18 -35.80 6.26
C ASN A 381 19.60 -35.68 7.68
N ASN A 382 20.25 -36.35 8.65
CA ASN A 382 19.80 -36.36 10.04
C ASN A 382 18.29 -36.68 10.15
N SER A 383 17.80 -37.57 9.29
CA SER A 383 16.37 -37.79 9.08
C SER A 383 15.83 -38.62 10.24
N GLN A 384 14.87 -38.07 10.98
CA GLN A 384 14.26 -38.75 12.12
C GLN A 384 12.76 -38.53 12.15
N ILE A 385 12.00 -39.61 12.38
CA ILE A 385 10.57 -39.58 12.65
C ILE A 385 10.35 -40.16 14.05
N ILE A 386 9.65 -39.39 14.89
CA ILE A 386 9.34 -39.77 16.26
C ILE A 386 7.83 -39.76 16.45
N THR A 387 7.25 -40.88 16.86
CA THR A 387 5.81 -41.04 17.08
C THR A 387 5.55 -41.37 18.53
N LYS A 388 4.77 -40.52 19.22
CA LYS A 388 4.43 -40.77 20.63
C LYS A 388 3.44 -41.93 20.76
N ARG A 389 3.79 -42.95 21.55
CA ARG A 389 2.97 -44.15 21.78
C ARG A 389 2.10 -44.02 23.02
N ASP A 390 2.73 -43.67 24.12
CA ASP A 390 2.08 -43.41 25.40
C ASP A 390 2.78 -42.24 26.10
N SER A 391 2.65 -42.13 27.42
CA SER A 391 3.23 -41.04 28.19
C SER A 391 4.76 -41.00 28.16
N ILE A 392 5.43 -42.15 27.98
CA ILE A 392 6.87 -42.32 28.15
C ILE A 392 7.57 -43.00 26.96
N HIS A 393 6.85 -43.73 26.10
CA HIS A 393 7.41 -44.48 24.97
C HIS A 393 7.18 -43.79 23.62
N TYR A 394 8.17 -43.92 22.72
CA TYR A 394 8.20 -43.29 21.41
C TYR A 394 8.73 -44.25 20.34
N ASP A 395 7.94 -44.49 19.29
CA ASP A 395 8.47 -45.11 18.08
C ASP A 395 9.44 -44.11 17.43
N GLN A 396 10.57 -44.61 16.96
CA GLN A 396 11.67 -43.82 16.41
C GLN A 396 12.14 -44.50 15.13
N ILE A 397 12.27 -43.72 14.07
CA ILE A 397 12.78 -44.16 12.77
C ILE A 397 13.87 -43.16 12.39
N LYS A 398 15.08 -43.64 12.08
CA LYS A 398 16.24 -42.83 11.68
C LYS A 398 16.87 -43.37 10.40
N GLY A 399 17.40 -42.49 9.57
CA GLY A 399 18.19 -42.81 8.38
C GLY A 399 18.84 -41.57 7.78
N GLU A 400 19.67 -41.73 6.74
CA GLU A 400 20.22 -40.57 6.02
C GLU A 400 19.13 -39.89 5.17
N GLU A 401 18.32 -40.68 4.45
CA GLU A 401 17.21 -40.18 3.64
C GLU A 401 15.94 -41.02 3.90
N ILE A 402 14.81 -40.33 4.09
CA ILE A 402 13.52 -40.99 4.29
C ILE A 402 12.50 -40.46 3.28
N ASP A 403 11.96 -41.37 2.48
CA ASP A 403 10.86 -41.10 1.55
C ASP A 403 9.54 -41.58 2.16
N GLY A 404 8.58 -40.67 2.35
CA GLY A 404 7.25 -40.99 2.84
C GLY A 404 6.17 -40.87 1.77
N PHE A 405 5.26 -41.82 1.72
CA PHE A 405 4.14 -41.85 0.77
C PHE A 405 2.81 -41.81 1.50
N PHE A 406 1.91 -40.97 1.00
CA PHE A 406 0.66 -40.63 1.66
C PHE A 406 -0.55 -41.05 0.83
N GLU A 407 -1.60 -41.47 1.52
CA GLU A 407 -2.92 -41.69 0.96
C GLU A 407 -3.94 -40.96 1.83
N ASN A 408 -4.77 -40.09 1.24
CA ASN A 408 -5.74 -39.27 1.98
C ASN A 408 -5.12 -38.45 3.13
N ASN A 409 -3.90 -37.93 2.95
CA ASN A 409 -3.09 -37.25 3.97
C ASN A 409 -2.63 -38.11 5.16
N GLU A 410 -2.83 -39.43 5.10
CA GLU A 410 -2.29 -40.37 6.07
C GLU A 410 -1.00 -40.99 5.52
N LEU A 411 0.04 -41.05 6.35
CA LEU A 411 1.31 -41.70 6.00
C LEU A 411 1.10 -43.22 5.94
N LYS A 412 1.39 -43.84 4.79
CA LYS A 412 1.21 -45.28 4.56
C LYS A 412 2.52 -46.03 4.41
N ILE A 413 3.53 -45.43 3.79
CA ILE A 413 4.80 -46.10 3.52
C ILE A 413 5.95 -45.15 3.85
N LEU A 414 6.98 -45.69 4.48
CA LEU A 414 8.29 -45.05 4.62
C LEU A 414 9.37 -45.94 3.98
N ASP A 415 10.12 -45.37 3.06
CA ASP A 415 11.38 -45.94 2.57
C ASP A 415 12.53 -45.23 3.28
N VAL A 416 13.17 -45.93 4.21
CA VAL A 416 14.32 -45.45 4.96
C VAL A 416 15.56 -45.97 4.25
N ASN A 417 16.38 -45.04 3.77
CA ASN A 417 17.54 -45.33 2.93
C ASN A 417 18.83 -44.93 3.64
N ILE A 418 19.80 -45.85 3.63
CA ILE A 418 21.15 -45.69 4.18
C ILE A 418 21.13 -45.53 5.71
N ASN A 419 21.87 -46.41 6.41
CA ASN A 419 21.98 -46.40 7.88
C ASN A 419 20.60 -46.39 8.57
N SER A 420 19.72 -47.30 8.16
CA SER A 420 18.33 -47.31 8.61
C SER A 420 18.22 -47.95 9.98
N GLU A 421 17.65 -47.24 10.95
CA GLU A 421 17.43 -47.71 12.31
C GLU A 421 15.98 -47.45 12.73
N ALA A 422 15.40 -48.39 13.50
CA ALA A 422 14.10 -48.22 14.10
C ALA A 422 14.03 -48.81 15.51
N ILE A 423 13.37 -48.08 16.40
CA ILE A 423 12.92 -48.58 17.71
C ILE A 423 11.40 -48.40 17.76
N TYR A 424 10.64 -49.47 17.95
CA TYR A 424 9.18 -49.37 17.99
C TYR A 424 8.56 -50.38 18.96
N TYR A 425 7.38 -50.04 19.46
CA TYR A 425 6.72 -50.78 20.52
C TYR A 425 5.51 -51.55 20.01
N THR A 426 5.42 -52.82 20.38
CA THR A 426 4.31 -53.73 20.06
C THR A 426 3.46 -54.02 21.29
N GLN A 427 2.25 -54.53 21.04
CA GLN A 427 1.24 -54.84 22.04
C GLN A 427 0.63 -56.19 21.66
N GLU A 428 0.53 -57.10 22.61
CA GLU A 428 -0.14 -58.40 22.41
C GLU A 428 -1.67 -58.25 22.31
N GLU A 429 -2.32 -59.22 21.65
CA GLU A 429 -3.77 -59.26 21.56
C GLU A 429 -4.41 -59.40 22.95
N GLY A 430 -5.29 -58.44 23.30
CA GLY A 430 -6.02 -58.43 24.56
C GLY A 430 -5.40 -57.54 25.65
N ASP A 431 -4.16 -57.08 25.45
CA ASP A 431 -3.53 -56.14 26.36
C ASP A 431 -4.02 -54.71 26.10
N THR A 432 -3.73 -53.76 27.00
CA THR A 432 -4.04 -52.32 26.80
C THR A 432 -2.80 -51.43 26.73
N LEU A 433 -1.65 -51.95 27.14
CA LEU A 433 -0.37 -51.26 27.17
C LEU A 433 0.61 -51.94 26.21
N VAL A 434 1.62 -51.19 25.77
CA VAL A 434 2.74 -51.79 25.05
C VAL A 434 3.49 -52.73 26.00
N ASN A 435 3.92 -53.89 25.52
CA ASN A 435 4.57 -54.93 26.33
C ASN A 435 5.90 -55.41 25.74
N GLU A 436 6.24 -55.01 24.51
CA GLU A 436 7.50 -55.35 23.85
C GLU A 436 8.10 -54.14 23.14
N VAL A 437 9.44 -54.10 23.08
CA VAL A 437 10.21 -53.15 22.29
C VAL A 437 11.06 -53.88 21.26
N ASN A 438 11.04 -53.39 20.02
CA ASN A 438 11.77 -53.94 18.90
C ASN A 438 12.85 -52.95 18.47
N PHE A 439 14.09 -53.44 18.34
CA PHE A 439 15.23 -52.69 17.83
C PHE A 439 15.66 -53.28 16.50
N ILE A 440 15.77 -52.43 15.50
CA ILE A 440 16.09 -52.82 14.12
C ILE A 440 17.17 -51.91 13.57
N SER A 441 18.13 -52.49 12.86
CA SER A 441 19.02 -51.77 11.96
C SER A 441 19.23 -52.52 10.64
N SER A 442 19.39 -51.79 9.55
CA SER A 442 19.63 -52.33 8.20
C SER A 442 20.27 -51.26 7.31
N GLU A 443 20.78 -51.65 6.15
CA GLU A 443 21.26 -50.67 5.16
C GLU A 443 20.09 -49.87 4.57
N SER A 444 18.99 -50.54 4.23
CA SER A 444 17.72 -49.90 3.89
C SER A 444 16.51 -50.77 4.27
N MET A 445 15.41 -50.11 4.62
CA MET A 445 14.14 -50.75 4.97
C MET A 445 12.93 -50.00 4.43
N ARG A 446 11.88 -50.76 4.11
CA ARG A 446 10.55 -50.26 3.80
C ARG A 446 9.61 -50.59 4.95
N ILE A 447 8.92 -49.58 5.47
CA ILE A 447 8.00 -49.68 6.60
C ILE A 447 6.59 -49.35 6.10
N ASN A 448 5.65 -50.26 6.33
CA ASN A 448 4.23 -50.01 6.12
C ASN A 448 3.59 -49.51 7.42
N ILE A 449 2.79 -48.46 7.32
CA ILE A 449 2.16 -47.77 8.44
C ILE A 449 0.64 -47.81 8.28
N GLU A 450 -0.03 -48.22 9.35
CA GLU A 450 -1.48 -48.17 9.46
C GLU A 450 -1.89 -47.54 10.80
N ASN A 451 -2.79 -46.56 10.77
CA ASN A 451 -3.25 -45.83 11.97
C ASN A 451 -2.10 -45.23 12.83
N ASN A 452 -1.05 -44.72 12.17
CA ASN A 452 0.22 -44.28 12.80
C ASN A 452 0.94 -45.37 13.62
N ARG A 453 0.80 -46.63 13.21
CA ARG A 453 1.51 -47.76 13.80
C ARG A 453 2.27 -48.47 12.70
N ILE A 454 3.47 -48.94 13.05
CA ILE A 454 4.22 -49.84 12.17
C ILE A 454 3.46 -51.16 12.08
N GLU A 455 3.01 -51.51 10.88
CA GLU A 455 2.28 -52.75 10.60
C GLU A 455 3.27 -53.86 10.22
N ASN A 456 4.16 -53.57 9.26
CA ASN A 456 5.21 -54.50 8.87
C ASN A 456 6.44 -53.74 8.33
N ILE A 457 7.59 -54.39 8.45
CA ILE A 457 8.88 -53.89 7.95
C ILE A 457 9.46 -54.93 7.00
N LYS A 458 9.88 -54.47 5.82
CA LYS A 458 10.61 -55.25 4.81
C LYS A 458 12.05 -54.74 4.75
N PHE A 459 13.00 -55.65 4.95
CA PHE A 459 14.41 -55.36 4.85
C PHE A 459 14.91 -55.62 3.44
N ASN A 460 15.68 -54.69 2.91
CA ASN A 460 16.31 -54.91 1.61
C ASN A 460 17.69 -55.57 1.79
N GLU A 461 18.48 -55.13 2.77
CA GLU A 461 19.90 -55.52 2.91
C GLU A 461 20.35 -55.60 4.38
N ASN A 462 21.04 -56.69 4.74
CA ASN A 462 21.75 -56.92 6.01
C ASN A 462 20.98 -56.56 7.31
N PRO A 463 19.76 -57.09 7.53
CA PRO A 463 18.99 -56.73 8.72
C PRO A 463 19.58 -57.32 10.00
N LYS A 464 19.61 -56.51 11.06
CA LYS A 464 19.84 -56.91 12.45
C LYS A 464 18.63 -56.47 13.26
N GLY A 465 18.02 -57.41 13.98
CA GLY A 465 16.84 -57.14 14.80
C GLY A 465 16.94 -57.86 16.14
N ARG A 466 16.43 -57.24 17.20
CA ARG A 466 16.18 -57.87 18.50
C ARG A 466 14.88 -57.35 19.10
N THR A 467 14.20 -58.19 19.85
CA THR A 467 12.97 -57.87 20.57
C THR A 467 13.20 -58.13 22.05
N GLU A 468 12.77 -57.21 22.90
CA GLU A 468 12.95 -57.27 24.36
C GLU A 468 11.60 -56.99 25.06
N PRO A 469 11.24 -57.73 26.11
CA PRO A 469 10.03 -57.45 26.90
C PRO A 469 10.18 -56.16 27.71
N LEU A 470 9.10 -55.40 27.88
CA LEU A 470 9.13 -54.12 28.58
C LEU A 470 9.32 -54.23 30.11
N ASP A 471 9.14 -55.43 30.67
CA ASP A 471 9.13 -55.70 32.10
C ASP A 471 10.55 -55.80 32.72
N GLY A 472 11.60 -55.67 31.91
CA GLY A 472 13.02 -55.77 32.30
C GLY A 472 13.75 -54.43 32.43
N GLU A 473 15.04 -54.47 32.83
CA GLU A 473 15.95 -53.33 32.73
C GLU A 473 16.29 -53.06 31.25
N ASN A 474 15.51 -52.19 30.61
CA ASN A 474 15.71 -51.84 29.21
C ASN A 474 16.67 -50.66 29.05
N ASN A 475 17.81 -50.91 28.40
CA ASN A 475 18.81 -49.88 28.08
C ASN A 475 18.78 -49.52 26.59
N GLY A 476 19.02 -48.25 26.27
CA GLY A 476 19.14 -47.80 24.88
C GLY A 476 17.80 -47.61 24.15
N LEU A 477 16.73 -47.29 24.88
CA LEU A 477 15.37 -47.04 24.32
C LEU A 477 15.26 -45.83 23.38
N TYR A 478 16.36 -45.11 23.15
CA TYR A 478 16.41 -43.93 22.30
C TYR A 478 17.58 -44.05 21.32
N LEU A 479 17.30 -43.74 20.05
CA LEU A 479 18.32 -43.62 19.02
C LEU A 479 19.19 -42.39 19.28
N ASP A 480 20.40 -42.39 18.73
CA ASP A 480 21.29 -41.23 18.79
C ASP A 480 20.59 -39.97 18.26
N ASP A 481 20.85 -38.83 18.92
CA ASP A 481 20.26 -37.52 18.64
C ASP A 481 18.75 -37.40 18.89
N PHE A 482 18.12 -38.40 19.51
CA PHE A 482 16.71 -38.34 19.89
C PHE A 482 16.38 -37.08 20.69
N LYS A 483 15.39 -36.33 20.21
CA LYS A 483 14.92 -35.12 20.86
C LYS A 483 13.45 -34.85 20.59
N ILE A 484 12.65 -34.76 21.65
CA ILE A 484 11.29 -34.20 21.57
C ILE A 484 11.40 -32.67 21.56
N ILE A 485 10.85 -32.05 20.53
CA ILE A 485 10.90 -30.61 20.32
C ILE A 485 9.52 -30.04 20.59
N LYS A 486 9.45 -28.95 21.36
CA LYS A 486 8.20 -28.22 21.59
C LYS A 486 7.89 -27.37 20.36
N LYS A 487 6.63 -27.38 19.92
CA LYS A 487 6.12 -26.45 18.89
C LYS A 487 6.36 -25.01 19.32
N ARG A 488 6.94 -24.20 18.44
CA ARG A 488 7.22 -22.78 18.66
C ARG A 488 6.27 -21.91 17.86
N THR A 489 5.85 -20.81 18.46
CA THR A 489 5.17 -19.70 17.79
C THR A 489 6.20 -18.83 17.06
N TYR A 490 5.72 -18.01 16.11
CA TYR A 490 6.57 -17.05 15.42
C TYR A 490 7.23 -16.07 16.40
N SER A 491 6.49 -15.58 17.39
CA SER A 491 7.02 -14.68 18.42
C SER A 491 8.17 -15.32 19.21
N GLU A 492 8.01 -16.57 19.67
CA GLU A 492 9.08 -17.30 20.37
C GLU A 492 10.34 -17.42 19.51
N LYS A 493 10.21 -17.75 18.21
CA LYS A 493 11.36 -17.81 17.30
C LYS A 493 12.00 -16.45 17.07
N TYR A 494 11.20 -15.44 16.76
CA TYR A 494 11.67 -14.09 16.45
C TYR A 494 12.47 -13.47 17.59
N PHE A 495 11.99 -13.60 18.84
CA PHE A 495 12.68 -13.06 20.01
C PHE A 495 13.89 -13.92 20.42
N SER A 496 13.80 -15.25 20.32
CA SER A 496 14.95 -16.12 20.61
C SER A 496 16.15 -15.88 19.69
N ALA A 497 15.91 -15.58 18.41
CA ALA A 497 16.96 -15.27 17.43
C ALA A 497 17.63 -13.90 17.68
N LYS A 498 16.92 -12.97 18.32
CA LYS A 498 17.44 -11.65 18.70
C LYS A 498 18.13 -11.64 20.08
N GLY A 499 18.15 -12.79 20.76
CA GLY A 499 18.68 -12.95 22.10
C GLY A 499 17.79 -12.26 23.12
N ASP A 500 17.28 -13.04 24.07
CA ASP A 500 17.23 -12.52 25.42
C ASP A 500 18.69 -12.24 25.79
N SER A 501 19.11 -10.98 25.76
CA SER A 501 20.32 -10.63 26.47
C SER A 501 20.01 -10.74 27.95
N PRO A 502 20.65 -11.63 28.72
CA PRO A 502 20.57 -11.57 30.19
C PRO A 502 21.24 -10.30 30.73
N ASN A 503 21.88 -9.50 29.87
CA ASN A 503 22.47 -8.21 30.18
C ASN A 503 21.92 -7.17 29.20
N GLY A 504 20.83 -6.48 29.56
CA GLY A 504 20.39 -5.31 28.82
C GLY A 504 21.56 -4.33 28.64
N ASN A 505 22.00 -4.17 27.39
CA ASN A 505 22.88 -3.12 26.89
C ASN A 505 22.56 -2.92 25.41
#